data_AF-A0A934DQM9-F1
#
_entry.id   AF-A0A934DQM9-F1
#
_cell.length_a   1.000
_cell.length_b   1.000
_cell.length_c   1.000
_cell.angle_alpha   90.00
_cell.angle_beta   90.00
_cell.angle_gamma   90.00
#
_symmetry.space_group_name_H-M   'P 1'
#
loop_
_entity.id
_entity.type
_entity.pdbx_description
1 polymer ?
#
loop_
_entity_poly.entity_id
_entity_poly.type
_entity_poly.pdbx_seq_one_letter_code
_entity_poly.pdbx_strand_id
1 'polypeptide(L)'
;MGKKTSKKVVSKPKAKKIAPARPAKGKGQSTRPAAASASASKQAPEPARTVDASGADEPKRKLGIRGAAPWAARHAAKHAAEARARAAVPPPPGSARATIRIPSGAEEIKAKIVDLHNAIGEIKTLRKNLPANFFEVGMVLHTIQARKLYEARGFGTFEAFLDRELDLGKITSLRLVRIVEVFYREPALEYGLERLLYVMNILEAPDKPVPAVPTPPPAQPAKPALPLHPPMPVKK
;
A
#
# COMPACT_ATOMS: atom_id res chain seq x y z
N MET A 1 -22.53 -53.01 -35.88
CA MET A 1 -21.15 -52.67 -36.29
C MET A 1 -21.03 -51.15 -36.19
N GLY A 2 -20.14 -50.48 -35.47
CA GLY A 2 -19.00 -50.81 -34.64
C GLY A 2 -18.22 -49.51 -34.48
N LYS A 3 -17.90 -49.09 -33.26
CA LYS A 3 -16.64 -48.41 -32.87
C LYS A 3 -16.64 -48.12 -31.37
N LYS A 4 -15.80 -48.91 -30.70
CA LYS A 4 -15.33 -48.73 -29.33
C LYS A 4 -14.59 -47.39 -29.22
N THR A 5 -14.82 -46.64 -28.14
CA THR A 5 -13.81 -45.70 -27.62
C THR A 5 -13.76 -45.75 -26.10
N SER A 6 -12.58 -46.09 -25.59
CA SER A 6 -12.17 -46.13 -24.19
C SER A 6 -12.06 -44.72 -23.60
N LYS A 7 -12.51 -44.51 -22.36
CA LYS A 7 -12.08 -43.42 -21.47
C LYS A 7 -12.15 -43.93 -20.03
N LYS A 8 -11.01 -44.30 -19.45
CA LYS A 8 -10.05 -43.47 -18.70
C LYS A 8 -10.38 -43.48 -17.20
N VAL A 9 -9.54 -44.23 -16.50
CA VAL A 9 -9.48 -44.43 -15.05
C VAL A 9 -9.35 -43.08 -14.35
N VAL A 10 -10.26 -42.78 -13.42
CA VAL A 10 -10.14 -41.64 -12.49
C VAL A 10 -9.68 -42.19 -11.14
N SER A 11 -8.45 -41.84 -10.78
CA SER A 11 -7.83 -42.10 -9.50
C SER A 11 -8.42 -41.20 -8.40
N LYS A 12 -8.80 -41.83 -7.27
CA LYS A 12 -9.19 -41.18 -6.02
C LYS A 12 -7.98 -40.50 -5.35
N PRO A 13 -8.09 -39.24 -4.89
CA PRO A 13 -7.17 -38.73 -3.86
C PRO A 13 -7.67 -39.13 -2.45
N LYS A 14 -6.81 -39.84 -1.71
CA LYS A 14 -7.01 -40.20 -0.28
C LYS A 14 -6.79 -38.99 0.63
N ALA A 15 -7.56 -38.98 1.71
CA ALA A 15 -7.67 -37.91 2.69
C ALA A 15 -6.57 -37.87 3.78
N LYS A 16 -6.45 -36.66 4.33
CA LYS A 16 -5.94 -36.18 5.64
C LYS A 16 -5.63 -37.20 6.76
N LYS A 17 -4.50 -36.94 7.47
CA LYS A 17 -4.23 -37.17 8.91
C LYS A 17 -3.38 -35.97 9.38
N ILE A 18 -3.90 -35.01 10.17
CA ILE A 18 -4.03 -34.91 11.64
C ILE A 18 -2.68 -34.90 12.41
N ALA A 19 -2.53 -33.85 13.23
CA ALA A 19 -1.43 -33.34 14.09
C ALA A 19 -1.03 -34.28 15.29
N PRO A 20 -0.25 -33.95 16.36
CA PRO A 20 -0.08 -32.64 17.08
C PRO A 20 1.27 -32.34 17.86
N ALA A 21 1.28 -31.15 18.51
CA ALA A 21 1.88 -30.77 19.82
C ALA A 21 3.37 -30.35 20.00
N ARG A 22 3.58 -29.02 20.30
CA ARG A 22 4.12 -28.32 21.53
C ARG A 22 5.37 -28.90 22.30
N PRO A 23 6.08 -28.17 23.23
CA PRO A 23 5.90 -26.81 23.82
C PRO A 23 7.18 -25.97 24.22
N ALA A 24 6.95 -24.72 24.71
CA ALA A 24 7.68 -23.93 25.74
C ALA A 24 9.14 -23.46 25.46
N LYS A 25 9.77 -22.43 26.07
CA LYS A 25 9.52 -21.41 27.11
C LYS A 25 10.72 -20.43 27.05
N GLY A 26 10.54 -19.13 27.29
CA GLY A 26 11.68 -18.20 27.49
C GLY A 26 11.25 -16.78 27.85
N LYS A 27 11.19 -16.49 29.15
CA LYS A 27 10.90 -15.19 29.80
C LYS A 27 12.19 -14.38 29.99
N GLY A 28 12.09 -13.05 30.01
CA GLY A 28 13.04 -12.12 30.65
C GLY A 28 13.07 -10.74 29.96
N GLN A 29 12.21 -9.78 30.35
CA GLN A 29 12.51 -8.60 31.19
C GLN A 29 13.63 -7.69 30.64
N SER A 30 13.31 -6.50 30.11
CA SER A 30 13.06 -5.22 30.84
C SER A 30 14.33 -4.36 30.94
N THR A 31 14.36 -3.21 30.28
CA THR A 31 14.38 -1.89 30.94
C THR A 31 14.33 -0.77 29.90
N ARG A 32 13.41 0.16 30.16
CA ARG A 32 13.20 1.47 29.54
C ARG A 32 14.13 2.47 30.24
N PRO A 33 14.47 3.61 29.61
CA PRO A 33 13.99 4.84 30.24
C PRO A 33 13.46 5.85 29.22
N ALA A 34 12.46 6.60 29.69
CA ALA A 34 11.93 7.80 29.08
C ALA A 34 12.18 8.97 30.05
N ALA A 35 12.62 10.12 29.54
CA ALA A 35 12.35 11.48 30.03
C ALA A 35 13.11 12.44 29.09
N ALA A 36 12.45 13.20 28.21
CA ALA A 36 11.73 14.45 28.48
C ALA A 36 12.65 15.62 28.86
N SER A 37 12.83 16.55 27.92
CA SER A 37 12.77 18.00 28.19
C SER A 37 12.52 18.77 26.89
N ALA A 38 11.40 19.51 26.89
CA ALA A 38 11.08 20.59 25.98
C ALA A 38 12.01 21.79 26.25
N SER A 39 12.34 22.67 25.32
CA SER A 39 11.54 23.85 24.91
C SER A 39 12.39 24.68 23.93
N ALA A 40 11.96 24.96 22.70
CA ALA A 40 11.22 26.14 22.25
C ALA A 40 11.98 27.50 22.35
N SER A 41 12.38 28.08 21.21
CA SER A 41 11.84 29.36 20.65
C SER A 41 12.86 30.22 19.85
N LYS A 42 12.45 30.63 18.63
CA LYS A 42 12.49 31.98 17.96
C LYS A 42 13.75 32.85 18.07
N GLN A 43 14.16 33.72 17.14
CA GLN A 43 13.92 34.11 15.73
C GLN A 43 15.01 35.19 15.44
N ALA A 44 15.31 35.48 14.17
CA ALA A 44 16.26 36.48 13.62
C ALA A 44 16.01 37.96 14.10
N PRO A 45 16.79 39.04 13.75
CA PRO A 45 17.63 39.30 12.54
C PRO A 45 18.93 40.17 12.70
N GLU A 46 19.57 40.50 11.56
CA GLU A 46 20.66 41.49 11.23
C GLU A 46 20.45 42.95 11.78
N PRO A 47 21.31 44.02 11.55
CA PRO A 47 22.55 44.21 10.73
C PRO A 47 23.71 45.10 11.32
N ALA A 48 24.86 45.10 10.63
CA ALA A 48 25.86 46.18 10.32
C ALA A 48 26.38 47.27 11.33
N ARG A 49 27.65 47.67 11.06
CA ARG A 49 28.41 48.95 11.36
C ARG A 49 29.44 48.89 12.51
N THR A 50 30.76 48.84 12.23
CA THR A 50 31.78 49.88 11.90
C THR A 50 32.44 50.58 13.11
N VAL A 51 33.74 50.92 12.92
CA VAL A 51 34.67 51.82 13.65
C VAL A 51 35.29 51.30 14.96
N ASP A 52 36.60 50.97 14.95
CA ASP A 52 37.78 51.79 15.32
C ASP A 52 37.90 52.00 16.84
N ALA A 53 39.03 52.08 17.54
CA ALA A 53 40.45 51.79 17.36
C ALA A 53 41.10 52.10 18.74
N SER A 54 42.26 51.51 19.01
CA SER A 54 43.36 52.06 19.86
C SER A 54 43.49 51.66 21.34
N GLY A 55 44.70 51.17 21.68
CA GLY A 55 45.31 51.18 23.03
C GLY A 55 45.73 49.80 23.55
N ALA A 56 46.73 49.13 22.97
CA ALA A 56 48.17 49.22 23.29
C ALA A 56 48.60 48.45 24.57
N ASP A 57 49.23 47.28 24.39
CA ASP A 57 50.51 46.90 25.04
C ASP A 57 51.09 45.62 24.36
N GLU A 58 52.35 45.69 23.93
CA GLU A 58 53.12 44.66 23.20
C GLU A 58 53.84 43.70 24.20
N PRO A 59 54.74 42.77 23.81
CA PRO A 59 54.86 41.96 22.59
C PRO A 59 55.13 40.46 22.91
N LYS A 60 54.57 39.51 22.16
CA LYS A 60 55.15 38.15 22.09
C LYS A 60 54.94 37.49 20.71
N ARG A 61 55.96 37.71 19.89
CA ARG A 61 56.55 36.74 18.94
C ARG A 61 55.72 36.40 17.70
N LYS A 62 55.99 37.19 16.66
CA LYS A 62 56.23 36.71 15.29
C LYS A 62 57.06 35.42 15.32
N LEU A 63 56.42 34.27 15.17
CA LEU A 63 57.11 33.04 14.79
C LEU A 63 56.17 32.17 13.94
N GLY A 64 56.14 32.43 12.63
CA GLY A 64 55.65 31.43 11.69
C GLY A 64 55.13 31.87 10.31
N ILE A 65 55.17 33.15 9.91
CA ILE A 65 54.93 33.55 8.50
C ILE A 65 56.26 33.62 7.72
N ARG A 66 57.23 32.76 8.06
CA ARG A 66 58.52 32.63 7.33
C ARG A 66 59.08 31.21 7.44
N GLY A 67 58.27 30.20 7.13
CA GLY A 67 58.69 28.80 7.27
C GLY A 67 58.02 27.78 6.34
N ALA A 68 56.96 28.14 5.61
CA ALA A 68 56.59 27.34 4.44
C ALA A 68 57.59 27.68 3.33
N ALA A 69 58.53 26.76 3.07
CA ALA A 69 59.41 26.86 1.93
C ALA A 69 58.56 27.18 0.67
N PRO A 70 59.00 28.07 -0.25
CA PRO A 70 58.23 28.45 -1.45
C PRO A 70 57.72 27.26 -2.28
N TRP A 71 58.37 26.11 -2.13
CA TRP A 71 57.95 24.78 -2.56
C TRP A 71 56.53 24.39 -2.08
N ALA A 72 56.16 24.59 -0.82
CA ALA A 72 54.94 24.03 -0.24
C ALA A 72 53.69 24.78 -0.71
N ALA A 73 53.79 26.10 -0.81
CA ALA A 73 52.76 26.94 -1.43
C ALA A 73 52.61 26.63 -2.93
N ARG A 74 53.72 26.37 -3.64
CA ARG A 74 53.71 25.96 -5.05
C ARG A 74 53.10 24.57 -5.25
N HIS A 75 53.37 23.61 -4.38
CA HIS A 75 52.78 22.26 -4.43
C HIS A 75 51.28 22.28 -4.09
N ALA A 76 50.84 23.06 -3.10
CA ALA A 76 49.42 23.24 -2.78
C ALA A 76 48.65 23.91 -3.93
N ALA A 77 49.23 24.95 -4.55
CA ALA A 77 48.66 25.59 -5.74
C ALA A 77 48.61 24.64 -6.95
N LYS A 78 49.63 23.79 -7.14
CA LYS A 78 49.68 22.77 -8.18
C LYS A 78 48.59 21.70 -7.99
N HIS A 79 48.38 21.22 -6.77
CA HIS A 79 47.31 20.27 -6.47
C HIS A 79 45.90 20.89 -6.56
N ALA A 80 45.73 22.17 -6.21
CA ALA A 80 44.46 22.88 -6.39
C ALA A 80 44.14 23.13 -7.87
N ALA A 81 45.15 23.45 -8.69
CA ALA A 81 45.01 23.60 -10.13
C ALA A 81 44.73 22.25 -10.83
N GLU A 82 45.39 21.17 -10.41
CA GLU A 82 45.18 19.82 -10.94
C GLU A 82 43.81 19.24 -10.55
N ALA A 83 43.29 19.57 -9.36
CA ALA A 83 41.93 19.24 -8.94
C ALA A 83 40.86 19.98 -9.78
N ARG A 84 41.08 21.26 -10.11
CA ARG A 84 40.20 22.00 -11.03
C ARG A 84 40.32 21.52 -12.48
N ALA A 85 41.50 21.12 -12.93
CA ALA A 85 41.71 20.55 -14.27
C ALA A 85 41.01 19.19 -14.45
N ARG A 86 40.94 18.35 -13.40
CA ARG A 86 40.14 17.12 -13.41
C ARG A 86 38.62 17.37 -13.34
N ALA A 87 38.18 18.48 -12.77
CA ALA A 87 36.76 18.85 -12.70
C ALA A 87 36.25 19.52 -13.98
N ALA A 88 37.14 20.07 -14.82
CA ALA A 88 36.79 20.83 -16.03
C ALA A 88 36.76 19.99 -17.32
N VAL A 89 37.17 18.72 -17.30
CA VAL A 89 37.04 17.84 -18.47
C VAL A 89 35.67 17.15 -18.41
N PRO A 90 34.69 17.54 -19.26
CA PRO A 90 33.47 16.76 -19.39
C PRO A 90 33.84 15.33 -19.82
N PRO A 91 33.29 14.29 -19.17
CA PRO A 91 33.66 12.92 -19.48
C PRO A 91 33.46 12.65 -20.98
N PRO A 92 34.41 11.99 -21.64
CA PRO A 92 34.40 11.80 -23.08
C PRO A 92 33.09 11.13 -23.52
N PRO A 93 32.42 11.67 -24.56
CA PRO A 93 31.23 11.05 -25.12
C PRO A 93 31.59 9.67 -25.67
N GLY A 94 31.00 8.62 -25.10
CA GLY A 94 31.26 7.22 -25.49
C GLY A 94 31.72 6.28 -24.36
N SER A 95 31.93 6.77 -23.13
CA SER A 95 32.11 5.85 -21.98
C SER A 95 30.79 5.15 -21.62
N ALA A 96 30.84 3.89 -21.16
CA ALA A 96 29.68 3.10 -20.72
C ALA A 96 28.80 3.78 -19.64
N ARG A 97 29.28 4.86 -19.04
CA ARG A 97 28.51 5.72 -18.12
C ARG A 97 27.49 6.61 -18.83
N ALA A 98 27.59 6.82 -20.14
CA ALA A 98 26.56 7.50 -20.94
C ALA A 98 25.31 6.64 -21.18
N THR A 99 25.43 5.31 -21.05
CA THR A 99 24.32 4.34 -21.21
C THR A 99 23.71 3.92 -19.87
N ILE A 100 24.37 4.19 -18.74
CA ILE A 100 23.76 4.19 -17.38
C ILE A 100 23.04 5.54 -17.16
N ARG A 101 22.46 6.10 -18.22
CA ARG A 101 21.52 7.19 -18.10
C ARG A 101 20.22 6.53 -17.70
N ILE A 102 19.77 6.84 -16.48
CA ILE A 102 18.46 6.50 -15.92
C ILE A 102 17.47 6.45 -17.09
N PRO A 103 16.83 5.30 -17.41
CA PRO A 103 15.98 5.20 -18.58
C PRO A 103 14.95 6.32 -18.50
N SER A 104 14.69 7.02 -19.61
CA SER A 104 13.67 8.07 -19.63
C SER A 104 12.35 7.49 -19.11
N GLY A 105 11.81 8.07 -18.04
CA GLY A 105 10.63 7.53 -17.34
C GLY A 105 10.94 6.63 -16.13
N ALA A 106 12.20 6.42 -15.73
CA ALA A 106 12.50 5.62 -14.54
C ALA A 106 11.91 6.23 -13.25
N GLU A 107 11.91 7.55 -13.13
CA GLU A 107 11.29 8.24 -11.99
C GLU A 107 9.77 8.04 -11.98
N GLU A 108 9.12 8.03 -13.15
CA GLU A 108 7.68 7.72 -13.25
C GLU A 108 7.38 6.26 -12.90
N ILE A 109 8.23 5.32 -13.32
CA ILE A 109 8.08 3.90 -12.98
C ILE A 109 8.27 3.72 -11.47
N LYS A 110 9.27 4.36 -10.87
CA LYS A 110 9.47 4.35 -9.40
C LYS A 110 8.25 4.93 -8.69
N ALA A 111 7.73 6.06 -9.14
CA ALA A 111 6.53 6.68 -8.56
C ALA A 111 5.33 5.71 -8.64
N LYS A 112 5.09 5.09 -9.80
CA LYS A 112 4.02 4.09 -9.98
C LYS A 112 4.19 2.88 -9.06
N ILE A 113 5.42 2.42 -8.83
CA ILE A 113 5.71 1.30 -7.92
C ILE A 113 5.40 1.69 -6.47
N VAL A 114 5.78 2.90 -6.04
CA VAL A 114 5.48 3.41 -4.71
C VAL A 114 3.96 3.57 -4.51
N ASP A 115 3.27 4.17 -5.49
CA ASP A 115 1.82 4.32 -5.46
C ASP A 115 1.11 2.95 -5.39
N LEU A 116 1.57 1.97 -6.17
CA LEU A 116 1.04 0.61 -6.13
C LEU A 116 1.25 -0.03 -4.75
N HIS A 117 2.42 0.15 -4.14
CA HIS A 117 2.71 -0.41 -2.82
C HIS A 117 1.81 0.20 -1.74
N ASN A 118 1.60 1.52 -1.77
CA ASN A 118 0.71 2.23 -0.87
C ASN A 118 -0.74 1.73 -1.03
N ALA A 119 -1.21 1.60 -2.28
CA ALA A 119 -2.55 1.11 -2.59
C ALA A 119 -2.77 -0.34 -2.13
N ILE A 120 -1.77 -1.23 -2.28
CA ILE A 120 -1.84 -2.60 -1.76
C ILE A 120 -1.90 -2.59 -0.23
N GLY A 121 -1.12 -1.74 0.42
CA GLY A 121 -1.16 -1.55 1.88
C GLY A 121 -2.56 -1.13 2.34
N GLU A 122 -3.14 -0.13 1.68
CA GLU A 122 -4.49 0.36 1.95
C GLU A 122 -5.54 -0.75 1.80
N ILE A 123 -5.55 -1.47 0.67
CA ILE A 123 -6.47 -2.60 0.43
C ILE A 123 -6.34 -3.65 1.54
N LYS A 124 -5.11 -4.00 1.95
CA LYS A 124 -4.88 -4.99 3.03
C LYS A 124 -5.43 -4.52 4.38
N THR A 125 -5.40 -3.21 4.66
CA THR A 125 -6.01 -2.65 5.87
C THR A 125 -7.53 -2.64 5.81
N LEU A 126 -8.11 -2.13 4.71
CA LEU A 126 -9.55 -2.02 4.51
C LEU A 126 -10.25 -3.38 4.45
N ARG A 127 -9.58 -4.40 3.89
CA ARG A 127 -10.07 -5.79 3.79
C ARG A 127 -10.46 -6.39 5.14
N LYS A 128 -9.84 -5.97 6.24
CA LYS A 128 -10.18 -6.48 7.60
C LYS A 128 -11.64 -6.23 7.95
N ASN A 129 -12.22 -5.15 7.42
CA ASN A 129 -13.64 -4.85 7.51
C ASN A 129 -14.23 -4.64 6.12
N LEU A 130 -14.07 -5.66 5.27
CA LEU A 130 -14.55 -5.65 3.89
C LEU A 130 -16.02 -5.21 3.75
N PRO A 131 -17.01 -5.65 4.56
CA PRO A 131 -18.41 -5.29 4.32
C PRO A 131 -18.70 -3.80 4.53
N ALA A 132 -17.92 -3.08 5.34
CA ALA A 132 -18.07 -1.64 5.52
C ALA A 132 -17.24 -0.84 4.49
N ASN A 133 -16.06 -1.37 4.14
CA ASN A 133 -15.08 -0.65 3.33
C ASN A 133 -15.04 -1.12 1.86
N PHE A 134 -15.97 -1.96 1.41
CA PHE A 134 -15.91 -2.56 0.08
C PHE A 134 -15.87 -1.51 -1.04
N PHE A 135 -16.57 -0.38 -0.87
CA PHE A 135 -16.60 0.70 -1.85
C PHE A 135 -15.23 1.38 -1.96
N GLU A 136 -14.59 1.65 -0.83
CA GLU A 136 -13.24 2.24 -0.79
C GLU A 136 -12.21 1.27 -1.39
N VAL A 137 -12.29 -0.02 -1.06
CA VAL A 137 -11.47 -1.05 -1.70
C VAL A 137 -11.68 -1.05 -3.22
N GLY A 138 -12.93 -0.99 -3.68
CA GLY A 138 -13.28 -0.89 -5.09
C GLY A 138 -12.67 0.36 -5.76
N MET A 139 -12.68 1.51 -5.09
CA MET A 139 -12.11 2.76 -5.62
C MET A 139 -10.60 2.68 -5.77
N VAL A 140 -9.90 2.11 -4.78
CA VAL A 140 -8.45 1.89 -4.86
C VAL A 140 -8.11 0.92 -5.99
N LEU A 141 -8.87 -0.18 -6.12
CA LEU A 141 -8.72 -1.14 -7.22
C LEU A 141 -8.96 -0.50 -8.60
N HIS A 142 -10.02 0.32 -8.72
CA HIS A 142 -10.32 1.06 -9.94
C HIS A 142 -9.18 2.02 -10.31
N THR A 143 -8.58 2.68 -9.31
CA THR A 143 -7.42 3.57 -9.54
C THR A 143 -6.19 2.80 -10.02
N ILE A 144 -5.91 1.63 -9.45
CA ILE A 144 -4.83 0.73 -9.90
C ILE A 144 -5.06 0.31 -11.36
N GLN A 145 -6.29 -0.05 -11.71
CA GLN A 145 -6.67 -0.47 -13.06
C GLN A 145 -6.57 0.68 -14.07
N ALA A 146 -7.15 1.84 -13.75
CA ALA A 146 -7.17 3.01 -14.63
C ALA A 146 -5.76 3.55 -14.93
N ARG A 147 -4.88 3.59 -13.92
CA ARG A 147 -3.49 4.03 -14.07
C ARG A 147 -2.54 2.92 -14.52
N LYS A 148 -3.04 1.69 -14.70
CA LYS A 148 -2.27 0.49 -15.05
C LYS A 148 -1.03 0.30 -14.17
N LEU A 149 -1.16 0.57 -12.86
CA LEU A 149 -0.03 0.51 -11.92
C LEU A 149 0.58 -0.89 -11.83
N TYR A 150 -0.22 -1.93 -12.11
CA TYR A 150 0.21 -3.32 -12.14
C TYR A 150 1.28 -3.62 -13.21
N GLU A 151 1.31 -2.88 -14.33
CA GLU A 151 2.30 -3.08 -15.39
C GLU A 151 3.70 -2.67 -14.92
N ALA A 152 3.80 -1.64 -14.08
CA ALA A 152 5.07 -1.15 -13.53
C ALA A 152 5.79 -2.19 -12.65
N ARG A 153 5.05 -3.14 -12.07
CA ARG A 153 5.59 -4.25 -11.27
C ARG A 153 5.83 -5.52 -12.10
N GLY A 154 5.51 -5.50 -13.39
CA GLY A 154 5.74 -6.62 -14.31
C GLY A 154 4.56 -7.61 -14.41
N PHE A 155 3.36 -7.23 -13.97
CA PHE A 155 2.17 -8.04 -14.21
C PHE A 155 1.64 -7.77 -15.62
N GLY A 156 1.45 -8.83 -16.42
CA GLY A 156 0.94 -8.71 -17.79
C GLY A 156 -0.55 -8.40 -17.87
N THR A 157 -1.33 -8.77 -16.85
CA THR A 157 -2.77 -8.50 -16.76
C THR A 157 -3.17 -8.12 -15.35
N PHE A 158 -4.24 -7.33 -15.21
CA PHE A 158 -4.79 -6.96 -13.92
C PHE A 158 -5.24 -8.19 -13.11
N GLU A 159 -5.79 -9.21 -13.78
CA GLU A 159 -6.21 -10.45 -13.14
C GLU A 159 -5.05 -11.21 -12.49
N ALA A 160 -3.90 -11.29 -13.17
CA ALA A 160 -2.70 -11.94 -12.62
C ALA A 160 -2.13 -11.18 -11.40
N PHE A 161 -2.32 -9.87 -11.37
CA PHE A 161 -2.00 -9.05 -10.19
C PHE A 161 -2.92 -9.36 -9.02
N LEU A 162 -4.24 -9.42 -9.26
CA LEU A 162 -5.23 -9.73 -8.22
C LEU A 162 -4.94 -11.07 -7.54
N ASP A 163 -4.72 -12.15 -8.32
CA ASP A 163 -4.49 -13.50 -7.76
C ASP A 163 -3.17 -13.64 -6.98
N ARG A 164 -2.15 -12.83 -7.29
CA ARG A 164 -0.83 -12.92 -6.64
C ARG A 164 -0.68 -12.00 -5.44
N GLU A 165 -1.23 -10.79 -5.52
CA GLU A 165 -1.00 -9.75 -4.51
C GLU A 165 -2.18 -9.58 -3.54
N LEU A 166 -3.39 -10.00 -3.93
CA LEU A 166 -4.62 -9.80 -3.16
C LEU A 166 -5.36 -11.11 -2.88
N ASP A 167 -5.49 -11.49 -1.61
CA ASP A 167 -6.27 -12.67 -1.19
C ASP A 167 -7.80 -12.44 -1.18
N LEU A 168 -8.32 -11.55 -2.03
CA LEU A 168 -9.77 -11.29 -2.19
C LEU A 168 -10.40 -12.23 -3.23
N GLY A 169 -9.55 -12.82 -4.10
CA GLY A 169 -9.94 -13.60 -5.25
C GLY A 169 -10.26 -12.73 -6.47
N LYS A 170 -9.94 -13.24 -7.66
CA LYS A 170 -10.18 -12.59 -8.96
C LYS A 170 -11.62 -12.12 -9.15
N ILE A 171 -12.61 -12.99 -8.96
CA ILE A 171 -14.02 -12.69 -9.25
C ILE A 171 -14.55 -11.56 -8.36
N THR A 172 -14.31 -11.64 -7.05
CA THR A 172 -14.75 -10.63 -6.10
C THR A 172 -14.12 -9.27 -6.41
N SER A 173 -12.81 -9.25 -6.68
CA SER A 173 -12.08 -8.01 -6.96
C SER A 173 -12.56 -7.32 -8.24
N LEU A 174 -12.80 -8.08 -9.31
CA LEU A 174 -13.36 -7.55 -10.56
C LEU A 174 -14.76 -6.96 -10.35
N ARG A 175 -15.60 -7.63 -9.54
CA ARG A 175 -16.93 -7.13 -9.19
C ARG A 175 -16.86 -5.86 -8.36
N LEU A 176 -15.94 -5.75 -7.42
CA LEU A 176 -15.76 -4.54 -6.62
C LEU A 176 -15.39 -3.32 -7.48
N VAL A 177 -14.54 -3.50 -8.49
CA VAL A 177 -14.25 -2.44 -9.46
C VAL A 177 -15.52 -2.05 -10.22
N ARG A 178 -16.27 -3.04 -10.72
CA ARG A 178 -17.48 -2.77 -11.49
C ARG A 178 -18.57 -2.09 -10.66
N ILE A 179 -18.69 -2.42 -9.38
CA ILE A 179 -19.61 -1.75 -8.45
C ILE A 179 -19.32 -0.25 -8.38
N VAL A 180 -18.05 0.15 -8.33
CA VAL A 180 -17.67 1.58 -8.27
C VAL A 180 -17.94 2.31 -9.58
N GLU A 181 -17.91 1.61 -10.71
CA GLU A 181 -18.27 2.19 -12.01
C GLU A 181 -19.78 2.41 -12.18
N VAL A 182 -20.62 1.60 -11.52
CA VAL A 182 -22.08 1.58 -11.72
C VAL A 182 -22.83 2.29 -10.59
N PHE A 183 -22.33 2.23 -9.35
CA PHE A 183 -23.02 2.77 -8.17
C PHE A 183 -22.27 3.95 -7.57
N TYR A 184 -23.02 4.88 -7.02
CA TYR A 184 -22.50 5.92 -6.15
C TYR A 184 -22.20 5.36 -4.75
N ARG A 185 -21.35 6.07 -4.00
CA ARG A 185 -20.89 5.65 -2.67
C ARG A 185 -22.02 5.47 -1.66
N GLU A 186 -22.85 6.50 -1.45
CA GLU A 186 -23.90 6.47 -0.41
C GLU A 186 -24.91 5.34 -0.63
N PRO A 187 -25.52 5.18 -1.84
CA PRO A 187 -26.45 4.07 -2.06
C PRO A 187 -25.80 2.71 -1.94
N ALA A 188 -24.54 2.57 -2.39
CA ALA A 188 -23.84 1.30 -2.29
C ALA A 188 -23.70 0.85 -0.83
N LEU A 189 -23.34 1.77 0.07
CA LEU A 189 -23.19 1.49 1.50
C LEU A 189 -24.52 1.10 2.16
N GLU A 190 -25.64 1.72 1.76
CA GLU A 190 -26.97 1.39 2.27
C GLU A 190 -27.43 -0.03 1.89
N TYR A 191 -27.19 -0.45 0.64
CA TYR A 191 -27.55 -1.80 0.18
C TYR A 191 -26.62 -2.88 0.75
N GLY A 192 -25.36 -2.54 1.01
CA GLY A 192 -24.35 -3.45 1.52
C GLY A 192 -23.77 -4.39 0.45
N LEU A 193 -22.61 -4.97 0.78
CA LEU A 193 -21.79 -5.76 -0.14
C LEU A 193 -22.53 -6.97 -0.75
N GLU A 194 -23.20 -7.78 0.07
CA GLU A 194 -23.80 -9.04 -0.40
C GLU A 194 -24.89 -8.82 -1.45
N ARG A 195 -25.74 -7.80 -1.24
CA ARG A 195 -26.81 -7.46 -2.19
C ARG A 195 -26.23 -6.96 -3.50
N LEU A 196 -25.18 -6.12 -3.45
CA LEU A 196 -24.52 -5.62 -4.65
C LEU A 196 -23.81 -6.73 -5.42
N LEU A 197 -23.12 -7.65 -4.73
CA LEU A 197 -22.50 -8.82 -5.38
C LEU A 197 -23.54 -9.72 -6.06
N TYR A 198 -24.72 -9.88 -5.46
CA TYR A 198 -25.83 -10.61 -6.06
C TYR A 198 -26.36 -9.91 -7.31
N VAL A 199 -26.60 -8.59 -7.26
CA VAL A 199 -27.03 -7.79 -8.41
C VAL A 199 -26.01 -7.87 -9.55
N MET A 200 -24.70 -7.75 -9.25
CA MET A 200 -23.65 -7.89 -10.26
C MET A 200 -23.65 -9.28 -10.89
N ASN A 201 -23.88 -10.33 -10.11
CA ASN A 201 -23.95 -11.70 -10.65
C ASN A 201 -25.14 -11.88 -11.62
N ILE A 202 -26.25 -11.17 -11.41
CA ILE A 202 -27.38 -11.18 -12.35
C ILE A 202 -27.03 -10.39 -13.61
N LEU A 203 -26.44 -9.20 -13.47
CA LEU A 203 -26.09 -8.36 -14.61
C LEU A 203 -25.00 -8.98 -15.51
N GLU A 204 -24.06 -9.74 -14.94
CA GLU A 204 -22.99 -10.42 -15.68
C GLU A 204 -23.46 -11.67 -16.44
N ALA A 205 -24.60 -12.25 -16.07
CA ALA A 205 -25.11 -13.50 -16.64
C ALA A 205 -26.57 -13.39 -17.08
N PRO A 206 -26.90 -12.51 -18.05
CA PRO A 206 -28.29 -12.26 -18.47
C PRO A 206 -28.99 -13.51 -19.04
N ASP A 207 -28.23 -14.46 -19.61
CA ASP A 207 -28.77 -15.70 -20.20
C ASP A 207 -28.91 -16.87 -19.23
N LYS A 208 -28.47 -16.72 -17.97
CA LYS A 208 -28.72 -17.75 -16.94
C LYS A 208 -30.05 -17.45 -16.27
N PRO A 209 -31.01 -18.40 -16.25
CA PRO A 209 -32.25 -18.20 -15.51
C PRO A 209 -31.89 -17.92 -14.05
N VAL A 210 -32.24 -16.72 -13.59
CA VAL A 210 -32.03 -16.28 -12.22
C VAL A 210 -32.76 -17.27 -11.32
N PRO A 211 -32.07 -17.99 -10.41
CA PRO A 211 -32.79 -18.75 -9.40
C PRO A 211 -33.61 -17.74 -8.61
N ALA A 212 -34.93 -17.90 -8.65
CA ALA A 212 -35.88 -16.99 -8.02
C ALA A 212 -35.37 -16.64 -6.61
N VAL A 213 -35.15 -15.35 -6.36
CA VAL A 213 -34.92 -14.84 -5.01
C VAL A 213 -36.05 -15.43 -4.15
N PRO A 214 -35.76 -16.13 -3.04
CA PRO A 214 -36.81 -16.48 -2.10
C PRO A 214 -37.39 -15.16 -1.62
N THR A 215 -38.55 -14.82 -2.17
CA THR A 215 -39.37 -13.72 -1.66
C THR A 215 -39.51 -13.96 -0.17
N PRO A 216 -39.21 -12.96 0.68
CA PRO A 216 -39.53 -13.08 2.10
C PRO A 216 -41.00 -13.49 2.17
N PRO A 217 -41.34 -14.56 2.90
CA PRO A 217 -42.70 -15.07 2.93
C PRO A 217 -43.63 -13.89 3.28
N PRO A 218 -44.74 -13.70 2.54
CA PRO A 218 -45.70 -12.67 2.87
C PRO A 218 -46.05 -12.84 4.34
N ALA A 219 -45.97 -11.74 5.11
CA ALA A 219 -46.32 -11.71 6.51
C ALA A 219 -47.67 -12.41 6.66
N GLN A 220 -47.65 -13.62 7.24
CA GLN A 220 -48.85 -14.41 7.39
C GLN A 220 -49.84 -13.55 8.18
N PRO A 221 -51.10 -13.39 7.72
CA PRO A 221 -52.09 -12.68 8.49
C PRO A 221 -52.17 -13.36 9.87
N ALA A 222 -51.92 -12.57 10.91
CA ALA A 222 -51.95 -13.05 12.28
C ALA A 222 -53.25 -13.82 12.51
N LYS A 223 -53.13 -15.12 12.79
CA LYS A 223 -54.29 -15.93 13.16
C LYS A 223 -54.97 -15.24 14.35
N PRO A 224 -56.29 -15.01 14.33
CA PRO A 224 -56.99 -14.42 15.45
C PRO A 224 -56.74 -15.32 16.67
N ALA A 225 -56.18 -14.73 17.73
CA ALA A 225 -55.95 -15.41 18.98
C ALA A 225 -57.31 -15.91 19.51
N LEU A 226 -57.50 -17.23 19.47
CA LEU A 226 -58.62 -17.88 20.13
C LEU A 226 -58.54 -17.57 21.63
N PRO A 227 -59.63 -17.12 22.28
CA PRO A 227 -59.62 -16.84 23.70
C PRO A 227 -59.40 -18.14 24.49
N LEU A 228 -58.21 -18.26 25.09
CA LEU A 228 -57.84 -19.29 26.05
C LEU A 228 -58.51 -18.99 27.41
N HIS A 229 -59.74 -19.49 27.57
CA HIS A 229 -60.32 -20.13 28.77
C HIS A 229 -61.81 -19.79 28.97
N PRO A 230 -62.69 -20.79 29.10
CA PRO A 230 -64.01 -20.58 29.67
C PRO A 230 -63.93 -20.37 31.20
N PRO A 231 -64.79 -19.50 31.77
CA PRO A 231 -64.81 -19.22 33.20
C PRO A 231 -65.26 -20.47 33.99
N MET A 232 -64.50 -20.83 35.03
CA MET A 232 -64.86 -21.94 35.91
C MET A 232 -66.08 -21.59 36.77
N PRO A 233 -66.98 -22.55 37.01
CA PRO A 233 -68.15 -22.34 37.87
C PRO A 233 -67.73 -22.21 39.34
N VAL A 234 -68.13 -21.10 39.95
CA VAL A 234 -68.01 -20.84 41.38
C VAL A 234 -68.95 -21.81 42.13
N LYS A 235 -68.39 -22.69 42.95
CA LYS A 235 -69.17 -23.53 43.86
C LYS A 235 -69.70 -22.67 45.01
N LYS A 236 -71.02 -22.75 45.24
CA LYS A 236 -71.73 -22.17 46.38
C LYS A 236 -71.34 -22.85 47.69
#